data_AF-A0A9P7AD67-F1
#
_entry.id   AF-A0A9P7AD67-F1
#
_cell.length_a   1.000
_cell.length_b   1.000
_cell.length_c   1.000
_cell.angle_alpha   90.00
_cell.angle_beta   90.00
_cell.angle_gamma   90.00
#
_symmetry.space_group_name_H-M   'P 1'
#
loop_
_entity.id
_entity.type
_entity.pdbx_description
1 polymer ?
#
loop_
_entity_poly.entity_id
_entity_poly.type
_entity_poly.pdbx_seq_one_letter_code
_entity_poly.pdbx_strand_id
1 'polypeptide(L)'
;DTRSVTVHAFAIANFNRPPDEVCTLMKLAEERLVKMGEILLEIHCRVSMLAIVSCYLCVFKSQLIKRREMTRQNNKYVLSTLAFHPEHTPTEQLYKMSAHHTPRGMGRHVQSVIIEENLITSLWGSPPLEIFIRTSGVKRLSSFLQWQVLLRKHAVHVVNTYWPDFSLWDFVPILLDHQGKVWAR
;
A
#
# COMPACT_ATOMS: atom_id res chain seq x y z
N ASP A 1 -12.25 -14.05 4.42
CA ASP A 1 -10.80 -14.24 4.21
C ASP A 1 -10.13 -13.00 3.67
N THR A 2 -9.30 -12.33 4.48
CA THR A 2 -8.47 -11.20 4.02
C THR A 2 -7.31 -11.72 3.18
N ARG A 3 -7.34 -11.48 1.87
CA ARG A 3 -6.31 -11.97 0.92
C ARG A 3 -5.19 -10.98 0.65
N SER A 4 -5.37 -9.71 0.99
CA SER A 4 -4.37 -8.67 0.73
C SER A 4 -4.37 -7.61 1.81
N VAL A 5 -3.18 -7.12 2.16
CA VAL A 5 -2.97 -6.00 3.06
C VAL A 5 -2.01 -5.03 2.40
N THR A 6 -2.40 -3.76 2.31
CA THR A 6 -1.54 -2.69 1.83
C THR A 6 -1.19 -1.76 2.99
N VAL A 7 0.09 -1.59 3.28
CA VAL A 7 0.58 -0.78 4.41
C VAL A 7 1.28 0.47 3.91
N HIS A 8 0.91 1.61 4.48
CA HIS A 8 1.61 2.87 4.26
C HIS A 8 2.81 2.97 5.21
N ALA A 9 3.93 2.34 4.82
CA ALA A 9 5.13 2.30 5.66
C ALA A 9 5.90 3.62 5.68
N PHE A 10 6.05 4.28 4.53
CA PHE A 10 6.83 5.52 4.44
C PHE A 10 6.30 6.45 3.35
N ALA A 11 5.81 7.63 3.74
CA ALA A 11 5.33 8.64 2.79
C ALA A 11 6.48 9.47 2.22
N ILE A 12 6.32 10.04 1.01
CA ILE A 12 7.27 11.04 0.46
C ILE A 12 7.53 12.16 1.45
N ALA A 13 6.48 12.68 2.08
CA ALA A 13 6.58 13.79 3.02
C ALA A 13 7.51 13.46 4.22
N ASN A 14 7.78 12.18 4.49
CA ASN A 14 8.70 11.79 5.54
C ASN A 14 10.17 12.03 5.16
N PHE A 15 10.51 12.21 3.87
CA PHE A 15 11.86 12.63 3.46
C PHE A 15 12.17 14.09 3.81
N ASN A 16 11.17 14.91 4.17
CA ASN A 16 11.38 16.26 4.68
C ASN A 16 11.79 16.30 6.16
N ARG A 17 11.89 15.14 6.83
CA ARG A 17 12.36 15.03 8.21
C ARG A 17 13.89 15.14 8.30
N PRO A 18 14.46 15.39 9.48
CA PRO A 18 15.91 15.43 9.66
C PRO A 18 16.60 14.16 9.10
N PRO A 19 17.74 14.29 8.40
CA PRO A 19 18.41 13.15 7.76
C PRO A 19 18.69 11.97 8.70
N ASP A 20 19.04 12.24 9.96
CA ASP A 20 19.31 11.22 10.98
C ASP A 20 18.05 10.41 11.35
N GLU A 21 16.88 11.06 11.39
CA GLU A 21 15.61 10.39 11.64
C GLU A 21 15.24 9.49 10.46
N VAL A 22 15.40 10.00 9.24
CA VAL A 22 15.16 9.23 8.01
C VAL A 22 16.09 8.02 7.95
N CYS A 23 17.38 8.18 8.26
CA CYS A 23 18.35 7.08 8.31
C CYS A 23 17.93 6.00 9.31
N THR A 24 17.54 6.41 10.52
CA THR A 24 17.09 5.51 11.59
C THR A 24 15.84 4.73 11.19
N LEU A 25 14.84 5.40 10.61
CA LEU A 25 13.60 4.76 10.15
C LEU A 25 13.86 3.74 9.04
N MET A 26 14.82 4.01 8.16
CA MET A 26 15.16 3.10 7.07
C MET A 26 15.93 1.87 7.54
N LYS A 27 16.86 2.03 8.49
CA LYS A 27 17.52 0.90 9.16
C LYS A 27 16.50 0.01 9.88
N LEU A 28 15.56 0.61 10.61
CA LEU A 28 14.49 -0.13 11.27
C LEU A 28 13.62 -0.89 10.26
N ALA A 29 13.24 -0.24 9.15
CA ALA A 29 12.46 -0.89 8.10
C ALA A 29 13.21 -2.08 7.47
N GLU A 30 14.51 -1.93 7.24
CA GLU A 30 15.39 -3.00 6.75
C GLU A 30 15.43 -4.19 7.71
N GLU A 31 15.74 -3.95 8.99
CA GLU A 31 15.81 -5.01 10.01
C GLU A 31 14.49 -5.78 10.11
N ARG A 32 13.37 -5.08 10.08
CA ARG A 32 12.03 -5.70 10.15
C ARG A 32 11.73 -6.52 8.91
N LEU A 33 12.06 -6.03 7.72
CA LEU A 33 11.86 -6.77 6.48
C LEU A 33 12.70 -8.05 6.43
N VAL A 34 13.94 -8.00 6.91
CA VAL A 34 14.81 -9.19 6.99
C VAL A 34 14.18 -10.24 7.91
N LYS A 35 13.76 -9.83 9.11
CA LYS A 35 13.10 -10.73 10.09
C LYS A 35 11.78 -11.31 9.59
N MET A 36 11.01 -10.55 8.81
CA MET A 36 9.75 -11.02 8.23
C MET A 36 9.93 -11.98 7.04
N GLY A 37 11.14 -12.07 6.46
CA GLY A 37 11.37 -12.84 5.23
C GLY A 37 10.96 -14.31 5.32
N GLU A 38 11.31 -14.99 6.42
CA GLU A 38 10.97 -16.40 6.63
C GLU A 38 9.48 -16.60 6.84
N ILE A 39 8.86 -15.75 7.66
CA ILE A 39 7.42 -15.75 7.93
C ILE A 39 6.63 -15.58 6.63
N LEU A 40 7.05 -14.68 5.74
CA LEU A 40 6.40 -14.43 4.46
C LEU A 40 6.40 -15.67 3.54
N LEU A 41 7.45 -16.48 3.59
CA LEU A 41 7.54 -17.74 2.85
C LEU A 41 6.61 -18.79 3.45
N GLU A 42 6.65 -18.96 4.78
CA GLU A 42 5.83 -19.94 5.50
C GLU A 42 4.33 -19.73 5.28
N ILE A 43 3.87 -18.47 5.32
CA ILE A 43 2.46 -18.16 5.11
C ILE A 43 2.07 -18.07 3.63
N HIS A 44 3.00 -18.33 2.70
CA HIS A 44 2.82 -18.15 1.26
C HIS A 44 2.30 -16.74 0.90
N CYS A 45 2.89 -15.70 1.50
CA CYS A 45 2.61 -14.31 1.19
C CYS A 45 3.52 -13.82 0.06
N ARG A 46 2.95 -13.18 -0.94
CA ARG A 46 3.65 -12.45 -2.00
C ARG A 46 3.86 -11.01 -1.58
N VAL A 47 5.11 -10.57 -1.57
CA VAL A 47 5.44 -9.16 -1.37
C VAL A 47 5.30 -8.41 -2.69
N SER A 48 4.44 -7.40 -2.70
CA SER A 48 4.27 -6.45 -3.78
C SER A 48 4.77 -5.08 -3.34
N MET A 49 5.38 -4.33 -4.26
CA MET A 49 5.87 -2.98 -3.98
C MET A 49 5.27 -2.01 -4.98
N LEU A 50 4.74 -0.91 -4.47
CA LEU A 50 4.04 0.07 -5.27
C LEU A 50 4.87 1.29 -5.70
N ALA A 51 6.08 1.47 -5.17
CA ALA A 51 7.13 2.32 -5.74
C ALA A 51 8.34 2.26 -4.79
N ILE A 52 9.56 2.31 -5.34
CA ILE A 52 10.76 2.86 -4.69
C ILE A 52 11.52 3.54 -5.81
N VAL A 53 11.60 4.86 -5.74
CA VAL A 53 12.60 5.59 -6.51
C VAL A 53 13.14 6.65 -5.55
N SER A 54 14.31 6.38 -5.00
CA SER A 54 15.18 7.36 -4.34
C SER A 54 16.54 6.67 -4.18
N CYS A 55 17.61 7.36 -4.58
CA CYS A 55 18.98 6.88 -4.45
C CYS A 55 19.44 6.71 -2.99
N TYR A 56 18.71 7.30 -2.02
CA TYR A 56 19.04 7.22 -0.60
C TYR A 56 18.74 5.86 0.05
N LEU A 57 18.20 4.88 -0.71
CA LEU A 57 17.67 3.62 -0.17
C LEU A 57 18.23 2.36 -0.83
N CYS A 58 19.46 2.40 -1.36
CA CYS A 58 20.03 1.29 -2.12
C CYS A 58 19.96 -0.07 -1.38
N VAL A 59 20.25 -0.09 -0.09
CA VAL A 59 20.23 -1.33 0.73
C VAL A 59 18.80 -1.80 0.98
N PHE A 60 17.92 -0.93 1.49
CA PHE A 60 16.51 -1.29 1.70
C PHE A 60 15.83 -1.76 0.39
N LYS A 61 16.11 -1.08 -0.72
CA LYS A 61 15.64 -1.45 -2.05
C LYS A 61 16.13 -2.84 -2.47
N SER A 62 17.40 -3.16 -2.26
CA SER A 62 17.95 -4.47 -2.63
C SER A 62 17.32 -5.58 -1.79
N GLN A 63 17.16 -5.38 -0.48
CA GLN A 63 16.52 -6.35 0.40
C GLN A 63 15.07 -6.59 0.00
N LEU A 64 14.32 -5.54 -0.37
CA LEU A 64 12.95 -5.65 -0.84
C LEU A 64 12.83 -6.38 -2.18
N ILE A 65 13.67 -6.03 -3.17
CA ILE A 65 13.70 -6.73 -4.47
C ILE A 65 13.97 -8.22 -4.24
N LYS A 66 14.91 -8.55 -3.35
CA LYS A 66 15.20 -9.94 -2.99
C LYS A 66 13.97 -10.65 -2.41
N ARG A 67 13.24 -10.05 -1.46
CA ARG A 67 12.04 -10.69 -0.87
C ARG A 67 10.90 -10.80 -1.87
N ARG A 68 10.73 -9.80 -2.74
CA ARG A 68 9.76 -9.86 -3.83
C ARG A 68 10.04 -11.05 -4.73
N GLU A 69 11.29 -11.25 -5.15
CA GLU A 69 11.62 -12.36 -6.04
C GLU A 69 11.45 -13.72 -5.33
N MET A 70 11.92 -13.83 -4.09
CA MET A 70 11.74 -15.02 -3.27
C MET A 70 10.27 -15.41 -3.08
N THR A 71 9.37 -14.43 -3.02
CA THR A 71 7.93 -14.64 -2.80
C THR A 71 7.11 -14.54 -4.09
N ARG A 72 7.72 -14.47 -5.27
CA ARG A 72 7.02 -14.18 -6.53
C ARG A 72 5.98 -15.23 -6.91
N GLN A 73 6.25 -16.49 -6.57
CA GLN A 73 5.36 -17.64 -6.85
C GLN A 73 4.24 -17.80 -5.83
N ASN A 74 4.29 -17.06 -4.70
CA ASN A 74 3.26 -17.10 -3.69
C ASN A 74 1.97 -16.42 -4.19
N ASN A 75 0.82 -16.96 -3.80
CA ASN A 75 -0.49 -16.45 -4.24
C ASN A 75 -1.56 -16.43 -3.15
N LYS A 76 -1.25 -16.88 -1.92
CA LYS A 76 -2.23 -17.00 -0.83
C LYS A 76 -2.57 -15.64 -0.22
N TYR A 77 -1.54 -14.85 0.06
CA TYR A 77 -1.67 -13.48 0.58
C TYR A 77 -0.84 -12.50 -0.24
N VAL A 78 -1.25 -11.24 -0.28
CA VAL A 78 -0.46 -10.15 -0.88
C VAL A 78 -0.16 -9.10 0.18
N LEU A 79 1.12 -8.82 0.43
CA LEU A 79 1.56 -7.69 1.25
C LEU A 79 2.11 -6.61 0.33
N SER A 80 1.40 -5.49 0.25
CA SER A 80 1.76 -4.35 -0.59
C SER A 80 2.35 -3.22 0.26
N THR A 81 3.53 -2.73 -0.10
CA THR A 81 4.16 -1.56 0.56
C THR A 81 4.28 -0.38 -0.41
N LEU A 82 3.98 0.82 0.09
CA LEU A 82 3.99 2.06 -0.68
C LEU A 82 5.14 2.97 -0.19
N ALA A 83 6.07 3.31 -1.08
CA ALA A 83 7.17 4.26 -0.84
C ALA A 83 7.44 5.14 -2.08
N PHE A 84 6.92 6.36 -2.09
CA PHE A 84 6.94 7.19 -3.29
C PHE A 84 8.19 8.10 -3.39
N HIS A 85 8.46 8.63 -4.60
CA HIS A 85 9.64 9.48 -4.92
C HIS A 85 9.45 10.94 -4.47
N PRO A 86 10.45 11.61 -3.87
CA PRO A 86 10.30 12.98 -3.37
C PRO A 86 9.88 14.02 -4.42
N GLU A 87 10.27 13.86 -5.67
CA GLU A 87 9.99 14.83 -6.76
C GLU A 87 8.63 14.66 -7.45
N HIS A 88 7.87 13.59 -7.20
CA HIS A 88 6.59 13.35 -7.84
C HIS A 88 5.55 12.91 -6.83
N THR A 89 4.35 13.49 -6.91
CA THR A 89 3.27 13.06 -6.02
C THR A 89 2.89 11.60 -6.29
N PRO A 90 2.38 10.88 -5.27
CA PRO A 90 1.85 9.53 -5.44
C PRO A 90 0.91 9.38 -6.65
N THR A 91 0.06 10.39 -6.83
CA THR A 91 -0.94 10.47 -7.89
C THR A 91 -0.32 10.66 -9.27
N GLU A 92 0.72 11.50 -9.40
CA GLU A 92 1.45 11.66 -10.66
C GLU A 92 2.22 10.40 -11.04
N GLN A 93 2.82 9.69 -10.08
CA GLN A 93 3.52 8.44 -10.37
C GLN A 93 2.54 7.34 -10.80
N LEU A 94 1.40 7.22 -10.10
CA LEU A 94 0.31 6.33 -10.49
C LEU A 94 -0.16 6.64 -11.91
N TYR A 95 -0.43 7.92 -12.22
CA TYR A 95 -0.90 8.34 -13.53
C TYR A 95 0.12 8.08 -14.64
N LYS A 96 1.40 8.42 -14.42
CA LYS A 96 2.49 8.14 -15.39
C LYS A 96 2.61 6.64 -15.66
N MET A 97 2.60 5.81 -14.61
CA MET A 97 2.68 4.36 -14.78
C MET A 97 1.46 3.80 -15.51
N SER A 98 0.25 4.21 -15.15
CA SER A 98 -0.98 3.80 -15.85
C SER A 98 -1.00 4.24 -17.32
N ALA A 99 -0.52 5.45 -17.61
CA ALA A 99 -0.41 5.97 -18.97
C ALA A 99 0.59 5.16 -19.83
N HIS A 100 1.67 4.64 -19.25
CA HIS A 100 2.60 3.75 -19.96
C HIS A 100 1.99 2.38 -20.31
N HIS A 101 1.00 1.92 -19.54
CA HIS A 101 0.32 0.65 -19.75
C HIS A 101 -0.98 0.76 -20.58
N THR A 102 -1.42 1.98 -20.90
CA THR A 102 -2.59 2.20 -21.75
C THR A 102 -2.22 2.08 -23.23
N PRO A 103 -2.91 1.26 -24.04
CA PRO A 103 -2.62 1.12 -25.47
C PRO A 103 -2.74 2.47 -26.21
N ARG A 104 -1.75 2.79 -27.06
CA ARG A 104 -1.79 3.98 -27.94
C ARG A 104 -2.95 3.81 -28.92
N GLY A 105 -3.97 4.67 -28.84
CA GLY A 105 -5.13 4.65 -29.74
C GLY A 105 -6.50 4.74 -29.04
N MET A 106 -6.55 4.64 -27.70
CA MET A 106 -7.79 4.78 -26.91
C MET A 106 -8.21 6.26 -26.75
N GLY A 107 -8.20 7.02 -27.84
CA GLY A 107 -8.67 8.39 -27.86
C GLY A 107 -10.20 8.43 -27.86
N ARG A 108 -10.80 8.58 -26.67
CA ARG A 108 -12.03 9.36 -26.36
C ARG A 108 -12.90 8.83 -25.22
N HIS A 109 -12.65 7.63 -24.68
CA HIS A 109 -13.36 7.14 -23.50
C HIS A 109 -12.42 6.40 -22.54
N VAL A 110 -11.75 7.14 -21.67
CA VAL A 110 -11.09 6.55 -20.50
C VAL A 110 -12.18 6.29 -19.45
N GLN A 111 -12.64 5.05 -19.35
CA GLN A 111 -13.56 4.61 -18.30
C GLN A 111 -12.80 4.41 -16.98
N SER A 112 -13.49 4.56 -15.86
CA SER A 112 -12.90 4.34 -14.52
C SER A 112 -12.33 2.93 -14.36
N VAL A 113 -12.95 1.94 -15.01
CA VAL A 113 -12.50 0.54 -15.04
C VAL A 113 -11.11 0.42 -15.66
N ILE A 114 -10.87 1.10 -16.79
CA ILE A 114 -9.57 1.11 -17.46
C ILE A 114 -8.52 1.73 -16.54
N ILE A 115 -8.87 2.80 -15.81
CA ILE A 115 -7.95 3.41 -14.84
C ILE A 115 -7.66 2.41 -13.72
N GLU A 116 -8.69 1.79 -13.13
CA GLU A 116 -8.56 0.81 -12.05
C GLU A 116 -7.68 -0.38 -12.42
N GLU A 117 -7.86 -0.96 -13.60
CA GLU A 117 -7.05 -2.07 -14.12
C GLU A 117 -5.57 -1.67 -14.31
N ASN A 118 -5.32 -0.40 -14.65
CA ASN A 118 -3.99 0.13 -14.86
C ASN A 118 -3.37 0.76 -13.61
N LEU A 119 -4.05 0.76 -12.46
CA LEU A 119 -3.43 1.17 -11.19
C LEU A 119 -2.34 0.17 -10.82
N ILE A 120 -1.25 0.67 -10.25
CA ILE A 120 -0.15 -0.16 -9.75
C ILE A 120 -0.67 -1.19 -8.72
N THR A 121 -1.73 -0.90 -7.96
CA THR A 121 -2.31 -1.91 -7.05
C THR A 121 -2.84 -3.13 -7.80
N SER A 122 -3.52 -2.89 -8.92
CA SER A 122 -4.16 -3.92 -9.73
C SER A 122 -3.14 -4.67 -10.58
N LEU A 123 -2.20 -3.95 -11.21
CA LEU A 123 -1.09 -4.53 -11.99
C LEU A 123 -0.23 -5.49 -11.16
N TRP A 124 -0.21 -5.33 -9.84
CA TRP A 124 0.56 -6.17 -8.92
C TRP A 124 -0.31 -7.18 -8.16
N GLY A 125 -1.56 -7.35 -8.60
CA GLY A 125 -2.50 -8.34 -8.13
C GLY A 125 -3.03 -8.10 -6.72
N SER A 126 -3.12 -6.83 -6.28
CA SER A 126 -3.95 -6.49 -5.13
C SER A 126 -5.41 -6.44 -5.57
N PRO A 127 -6.34 -7.09 -4.85
CA PRO A 127 -7.77 -6.98 -5.11
C PRO A 127 -8.26 -5.55 -4.85
N PRO A 128 -9.50 -5.22 -5.29
CA PRO A 128 -10.13 -3.96 -4.97
C PRO A 128 -10.15 -3.68 -3.46
N LEU A 129 -10.03 -2.40 -3.09
CA LEU A 129 -10.03 -1.97 -1.69
C LEU A 129 -11.42 -2.17 -1.07
N GLU A 130 -11.47 -2.95 0.01
CA GLU A 130 -12.71 -3.15 0.79
C GLU A 130 -12.71 -2.33 2.08
N ILE A 131 -11.58 -2.26 2.77
CA ILE A 131 -11.42 -1.58 4.06
C ILE A 131 -10.14 -0.73 4.04
N PHE A 132 -10.27 0.52 4.45
CA PHE A 132 -9.21 1.47 4.67
C PHE A 132 -9.20 1.88 6.14
N ILE A 133 -8.09 1.63 6.83
CA ILE A 133 -7.94 1.94 8.25
C ILE A 133 -6.90 3.04 8.42
N ARG A 134 -7.25 4.06 9.19
CA ARG A 134 -6.31 5.10 9.64
C ARG A 134 -6.35 5.26 11.15
N THR A 135 -5.19 5.07 11.77
CA THR A 135 -4.97 5.25 13.21
C THR A 135 -4.73 6.72 13.58
N SER A 136 -4.54 7.00 14.87
CA SER A 136 -4.21 8.32 15.46
C SER A 136 -5.28 9.41 15.37
N GLY A 137 -6.53 9.08 15.01
CA GLY A 137 -7.65 10.03 14.95
C GLY A 137 -7.57 11.05 13.81
N VAL A 138 -6.54 10.97 12.96
CA VAL A 138 -6.26 11.95 11.92
C VAL A 138 -7.17 11.73 10.71
N LYS A 139 -8.05 12.70 10.40
CA LYS A 139 -9.03 12.63 9.30
C LYS A 139 -8.48 13.18 7.97
N ARG A 140 -7.48 12.51 7.38
CA ARG A 140 -6.99 12.78 6.01
C ARG A 140 -6.51 11.49 5.34
N LEU A 141 -6.27 11.50 4.03
CA LEU A 141 -5.71 10.34 3.32
C LEU A 141 -4.18 10.42 3.15
N SER A 142 -3.59 11.62 3.21
CA SER A 142 -2.14 11.81 3.03
C SER A 142 -1.61 11.20 1.73
N SER A 143 -2.38 11.32 0.64
CA SER A 143 -2.02 10.79 -0.70
C SER A 143 -1.85 9.26 -0.77
N PHE A 144 -2.45 8.51 0.17
CA PHE A 144 -2.46 7.06 0.19
C PHE A 144 -3.78 6.51 -0.38
N LEU A 145 -3.69 5.68 -1.43
CA LEU A 145 -4.81 4.99 -2.09
C LEU A 145 -6.04 5.88 -2.41
N GLN A 146 -5.80 7.14 -2.80
CA GLN A 146 -6.88 8.13 -2.99
C GLN A 146 -7.93 7.67 -4.00
N TRP A 147 -7.50 7.13 -5.14
CA TRP A 147 -8.40 6.64 -6.18
C TRP A 147 -9.27 5.50 -5.68
N GLN A 148 -8.65 4.49 -5.06
CA GLN A 148 -9.33 3.32 -4.53
C GLN A 148 -10.33 3.69 -3.43
N VAL A 149 -9.97 4.64 -2.56
CA VAL A 149 -10.86 5.16 -1.50
C VAL A 149 -12.04 5.93 -2.10
N LEU A 150 -11.81 6.77 -3.11
CA LEU A 150 -12.88 7.56 -3.73
C LEU A 150 -13.96 6.70 -4.38
N LEU A 151 -13.57 5.57 -4.99
CA LEU A 151 -14.50 4.58 -5.57
C LEU A 151 -15.24 3.76 -4.52
N ARG A 152 -14.78 3.78 -3.26
CA ARG A 152 -15.25 2.95 -2.15
C ARG A 152 -15.40 3.77 -0.89
N LYS A 153 -16.17 4.88 -0.95
CA LYS A 153 -16.33 5.84 0.16
C LYS A 153 -16.72 5.21 1.51
N HIS A 154 -17.43 4.07 1.50
CA HIS A 154 -17.87 3.37 2.72
C HIS A 154 -16.78 2.51 3.38
N ALA A 155 -15.61 2.37 2.74
CA ALA A 155 -14.49 1.58 3.22
C ALA A 155 -13.64 2.29 4.30
N VAL A 156 -13.88 3.58 4.59
CA VAL A 156 -12.96 4.37 5.43
C VAL A 156 -13.32 4.29 6.91
N HIS A 157 -12.37 3.82 7.71
CA HIS A 157 -12.46 3.77 9.18
C HIS A 157 -11.28 4.55 9.78
N VAL A 158 -11.59 5.52 10.64
CA VAL A 158 -10.59 6.28 11.39
C VAL A 158 -10.72 5.91 12.86
N VAL A 159 -9.63 5.43 13.46
CA VAL A 159 -9.56 5.08 14.88
C VAL A 159 -8.61 6.02 15.61
N ASN A 160 -8.92 6.32 16.88
CA ASN A 160 -8.12 7.22 17.70
C ASN A 160 -6.84 6.56 18.22
N THR A 161 -6.82 5.24 18.34
CA THR A 161 -5.69 4.43 18.79
C THR A 161 -4.46 4.70 17.94
N TYR A 162 -3.29 4.88 18.59
CA TYR A 162 -2.03 5.04 17.88
C TYR A 162 -1.58 3.71 17.25
N TRP A 163 -0.79 3.77 16.17
CA TRP A 163 -0.34 2.56 15.48
C TRP A 163 0.36 1.53 16.38
N PRO A 164 1.26 1.92 17.32
CA PRO A 164 1.89 0.96 18.22
C PRO A 164 0.91 0.23 19.15
N ASP A 165 -0.22 0.85 19.46
CA ASP A 165 -1.23 0.33 20.39
C ASP A 165 -2.40 -0.36 19.66
N PHE A 166 -2.43 -0.29 18.32
CA PHE A 166 -3.52 -0.84 17.52
C PHE A 166 -3.53 -2.37 17.62
N SER A 167 -4.68 -2.91 18.02
CA SER A 167 -4.82 -4.31 18.36
C SER A 167 -6.05 -4.95 17.70
N LEU A 168 -6.26 -6.24 17.96
CA LEU A 168 -7.47 -6.93 17.53
C LEU A 168 -8.74 -6.31 18.12
N TRP A 169 -8.65 -5.67 19.29
CA TRP A 169 -9.79 -4.98 19.91
C TRP A 169 -10.24 -3.76 19.09
N ASP A 170 -9.32 -3.13 18.37
CA ASP A 170 -9.62 -2.04 17.44
C ASP A 170 -10.07 -2.58 16.06
N PHE A 171 -9.47 -3.69 15.62
CA PHE A 171 -9.69 -4.25 14.29
C PHE A 171 -11.02 -4.99 14.13
N VAL A 172 -11.42 -5.78 15.12
CA VAL A 172 -12.66 -6.58 15.05
C VAL A 172 -13.91 -5.71 14.87
N PRO A 173 -14.11 -4.61 15.61
CA PRO A 173 -15.25 -3.71 15.39
C PRO A 173 -15.30 -3.13 13.97
N ILE A 174 -14.14 -2.82 13.38
CA ILE A 174 -14.04 -2.33 11.99
C ILE A 174 -14.54 -3.38 11.01
N LEU A 175 -14.12 -4.64 11.18
CA LEU A 175 -14.57 -5.75 10.34
C LEU A 175 -16.09 -5.95 10.43
N LEU A 176 -16.65 -5.92 11.64
CA LEU A 176 -18.08 -6.09 11.87
C LEU A 176 -18.90 -4.95 11.25
N ASP A 177 -18.46 -3.70 11.42
CA ASP A 177 -19.10 -2.54 10.78
C ASP A 177 -19.07 -2.63 9.25
N HIS A 178 -17.93 -3.06 8.69
CA HIS A 178 -17.82 -3.30 7.24
C HIS A 178 -18.78 -4.40 6.77
N GLN A 179 -18.82 -5.54 7.47
CA GLN A 179 -19.74 -6.64 7.13
C GLN A 179 -21.21 -6.20 7.18
N GLY A 180 -21.60 -5.43 8.21
CA GLY A 180 -22.96 -4.89 8.32
C GLY A 180 -23.32 -3.98 7.14
N LYS A 181 -22.40 -3.14 6.67
CA LYS A 181 -22.61 -2.27 5.49
C LYS A 181 -22.71 -3.04 4.17
N VAL A 182 -21.98 -4.16 4.05
CA VAL A 182 -22.06 -5.02 2.86
C VAL A 182 -23.38 -5.78 2.84
N TRP A 183 -23.86 -6.29 3.97
CA TRP A 183 -25.12 -7.02 4.05
C TRP A 183 -26.37 -6.15 3.90
N ALA A 184 -26.27 -4.85 4.22
CA ALA A 184 -27.38 -3.91 4.05
C ALA A 184 -27.60 -3.43 2.60
N ARG A 185 -26.80 -3.92 1.64
CA ARG A 185 -26.88 -3.60 0.21
C ARG A 185 -27.44 -4.77 -0.57
#